data_AF-A0A3Q8XH33-F1
#
_entry.id   AF-A0A3Q8XH33-F1
#
_cell.length_a   1.000
_cell.length_b   1.000
_cell.length_c   1.000
_cell.angle_alpha   90.00
_cell.angle_beta   90.00
_cell.angle_gamma   90.00
#
_symmetry.space_group_name_H-M   'P 1'
#
loop_
_entity.id
_entity.type
_entity.pdbx_description
1 polymer ?
#
loop_
_entity_poly.entity_id
_entity_poly.type
_entity_poly.pdbx_seq_one_letter_code
_entity_poly.pdbx_strand_id
1 'polypeptide(L)'
;MLIKIIKLTRLSLFFITAISTNVFAEPTSDARKIECLLDVSVLPSQNFQNPVTQYTSMKNDGYPMLLIGINIHNAHANDASKKIKSHQLYCSNLIGQKKDVYLSGPYESQKIEIHIGDQLILRNIHSSGKRYPYWADFYWIEKRDE
;
A
#
# COMPACT_ATOMS: atom_id res chain seq x y z
N MET A 1 23.91 79.54 -13.91
CA MET A 1 22.58 79.24 -13.34
C MET A 1 22.04 77.97 -14.02
N LEU A 2 21.60 77.01 -13.19
CA LEU A 2 20.99 75.70 -13.49
C LEU A 2 21.85 74.60 -14.16
N ILE A 3 22.39 73.74 -13.30
CA ILE A 3 22.74 72.35 -13.58
C ILE A 3 21.46 71.60 -13.95
N LYS A 4 21.36 71.08 -15.19
CA LYS A 4 20.30 70.14 -15.57
C LYS A 4 20.77 68.70 -15.30
N ILE A 5 20.35 68.17 -14.16
CA ILE A 5 20.32 66.73 -13.91
C ILE A 5 19.03 66.22 -14.54
N ILE A 6 19.11 65.42 -15.59
CA ILE A 6 17.98 64.62 -16.06
C ILE A 6 18.37 63.15 -15.93
N LYS A 7 17.62 62.49 -15.03
CA LYS A 7 17.79 61.15 -14.49
C LYS A 7 17.82 60.10 -15.60
N LEU A 8 18.85 59.26 -15.57
CA LEU A 8 18.85 57.97 -16.24
C LEU A 8 17.90 57.04 -15.47
N THR A 9 16.66 56.93 -15.93
CA THR A 9 15.69 55.95 -15.42
C THR A 9 16.16 54.55 -15.80
N ARG A 10 16.98 53.94 -14.94
CA ARG A 10 17.20 52.49 -14.96
C ARG A 10 15.88 51.82 -14.59
N LEU A 11 15.12 51.44 -15.61
CA LEU A 11 14.00 50.52 -15.48
C LEU A 11 14.60 49.11 -15.32
N SER A 12 15.10 48.79 -14.13
CA SER A 12 15.43 47.41 -13.78
C SER A 12 14.11 46.67 -13.57
N LEU A 13 13.64 45.98 -14.61
CA LEU A 13 12.66 44.91 -14.45
C LEU A 13 13.33 43.80 -13.63
N PHE A 14 13.11 43.82 -12.31
CA PHE A 14 13.28 42.62 -11.51
C PHE A 14 12.12 41.68 -11.84
N PHE A 15 12.40 40.66 -12.64
CA PHE A 15 11.56 39.48 -12.72
C PHE A 15 11.57 38.80 -11.35
N ILE A 16 10.59 39.12 -10.51
CA ILE A 16 10.28 38.30 -9.34
C ILE A 16 9.48 37.12 -9.88
N THR A 17 10.18 36.08 -10.35
CA THR A 17 9.59 34.74 -10.38
C THR A 17 9.35 34.36 -8.93
N ALA A 18 8.14 34.61 -8.45
CA ALA A 18 7.65 33.95 -7.26
C ALA A 18 7.63 32.46 -7.57
N ILE A 19 8.73 31.78 -7.25
CA ILE A 19 8.73 30.34 -7.09
C ILE A 19 7.84 30.14 -5.87
N SER A 20 6.54 30.00 -6.11
CA SER A 20 5.64 29.39 -5.15
C SER A 20 6.20 27.99 -4.96
N THR A 21 7.10 27.88 -3.99
CA THR A 21 7.26 26.65 -3.25
C THR A 21 5.91 26.46 -2.58
N ASN A 22 4.97 25.89 -3.35
CA ASN A 22 3.99 24.98 -2.82
C ASN A 22 4.84 23.84 -2.25
N VAL A 23 5.45 24.10 -1.09
CA VAL A 23 5.60 23.08 -0.07
C VAL A 23 4.16 22.68 0.15
N PHE A 24 3.73 21.70 -0.64
CA PHE A 24 2.68 20.80 -0.22
C PHE A 24 3.18 20.34 1.13
N ALA A 25 2.74 21.04 2.18
CA ALA A 25 2.48 20.39 3.43
C ALA A 25 1.55 19.26 2.99
N GLU A 26 2.12 18.07 2.80
CA GLU A 26 1.35 16.85 2.89
C GLU A 26 0.43 17.10 4.06
N PRO A 27 -0.90 17.07 3.87
CA PRO A 27 -1.77 17.02 5.01
C PRO A 27 -1.16 15.95 5.89
N THR A 28 -1.13 16.17 7.19
CA THR A 28 -1.16 15.07 8.14
C THR A 28 -2.48 14.32 7.89
N SER A 29 -2.60 13.72 6.71
CA SER A 29 -3.56 12.73 6.30
C SER A 29 -3.11 11.55 7.11
N ASP A 30 -3.55 11.57 8.36
CA ASP A 30 -4.35 10.49 8.88
C ASP A 30 -3.81 9.17 8.35
N ALA A 31 -3.05 8.49 9.20
CA ALA A 31 -2.57 7.11 9.04
C ALA A 31 -3.75 6.12 8.91
N ARG A 32 -4.70 6.43 8.05
CA ARG A 32 -5.86 5.64 7.68
C ARG A 32 -5.30 4.50 6.87
N LYS A 33 -5.48 3.31 7.44
CA LYS A 33 -5.16 2.07 6.79
C LYS A 33 -5.89 2.05 5.43
N ILE A 34 -5.16 1.70 4.38
CA ILE A 34 -5.76 1.46 3.07
C ILE A 34 -6.25 0.03 3.08
N GLU A 35 -7.51 -0.19 2.76
CA GLU A 35 -8.09 -1.52 2.76
C GLU A 35 -8.48 -1.89 1.34
N CYS A 36 -7.99 -3.03 0.87
CA CYS A 36 -8.26 -3.59 -0.44
C CYS A 36 -8.87 -4.99 -0.29
N LEU A 37 -9.80 -5.33 -1.18
CA LEU A 37 -10.22 -6.70 -1.41
C LEU A 37 -9.55 -7.17 -2.70
N LEU A 38 -8.83 -8.28 -2.62
CA LEU A 38 -8.00 -8.82 -3.68
C LEU A 38 -8.57 -10.16 -4.13
N ASP A 39 -8.73 -10.32 -5.42
CA ASP A 39 -8.98 -11.60 -6.07
C ASP A 39 -7.63 -12.15 -6.56
N VAL A 40 -7.24 -13.31 -6.05
CA VAL A 40 -5.90 -13.85 -6.27
C VAL A 40 -5.92 -15.34 -6.59
N SER A 41 -4.95 -15.76 -7.40
CA SER A 41 -4.55 -17.17 -7.47
C SER A 41 -3.34 -17.42 -6.59
N VAL A 42 -3.31 -18.59 -5.96
CA VAL A 42 -2.15 -19.06 -5.19
C VAL A 42 -1.13 -19.66 -6.15
N LEU A 43 0.13 -19.26 -5.98
CA LEU A 43 1.26 -19.71 -6.76
C LEU A 43 2.46 -20.04 -5.87
N PRO A 44 3.46 -20.78 -6.38
CA PRO A 44 4.68 -21.03 -5.63
C PRO A 44 5.33 -19.72 -5.21
N SER A 45 5.66 -19.62 -3.91
CA SER A 45 6.45 -18.49 -3.43
C SER A 45 7.84 -18.50 -4.05
N GLN A 46 8.60 -17.41 -3.91
CA GLN A 46 9.95 -17.33 -4.50
C GLN A 46 10.89 -18.46 -4.02
N ASN A 47 10.71 -18.92 -2.78
CA ASN A 47 11.63 -19.86 -2.13
C ASN A 47 11.01 -21.25 -1.87
N PHE A 48 9.70 -21.42 -2.05
CA PHE A 48 8.98 -22.64 -1.69
C PHE A 48 7.95 -23.00 -2.75
N GLN A 49 7.95 -24.29 -3.14
CA GLN A 49 7.02 -24.83 -4.13
C GLN A 49 5.58 -24.94 -3.63
N ASN A 50 5.39 -24.99 -2.31
CA ASN A 50 4.08 -25.11 -1.66
C ASN A 50 3.94 -24.04 -0.56
N PRO A 51 2.69 -23.68 -0.18
CA PRO A 51 2.41 -22.90 1.02
C PRO A 51 3.13 -23.47 2.24
N VAL A 52 3.76 -22.61 3.04
CA VAL A 52 4.59 -23.03 4.18
C VAL A 52 4.40 -22.13 5.37
N THR A 53 4.29 -22.71 6.57
CA THR A 53 4.23 -21.94 7.81
C THR A 53 5.61 -21.51 8.26
N GLN A 54 5.76 -20.23 8.63
CA GLN A 54 7.03 -19.66 9.05
C GLN A 54 6.85 -18.79 10.29
N TYR A 55 7.81 -18.89 11.21
CA TYR A 55 7.98 -17.88 12.24
C TYR A 55 8.64 -16.65 11.64
N THR A 56 8.04 -15.49 11.86
CA THR A 56 8.53 -14.23 11.30
C THR A 56 8.73 -13.23 12.42
N SER A 57 9.72 -12.35 12.27
CA SER A 57 9.91 -11.21 13.18
C SER A 57 8.83 -10.13 13.02
N MET A 58 8.01 -10.18 11.96
CA MET A 58 6.90 -9.26 11.79
C MET A 58 5.89 -9.49 12.92
N LYS A 59 5.50 -10.74 13.17
CA LYS A 59 4.51 -11.12 14.18
C LYS A 59 5.18 -11.81 15.36
N ASN A 60 5.52 -11.03 16.39
CA ASN A 60 6.20 -11.51 17.61
C ASN A 60 5.22 -11.97 18.71
N ASP A 61 4.23 -12.78 18.36
CA ASP A 61 3.27 -13.36 19.31
C ASP A 61 3.47 -14.86 19.55
N GLY A 62 4.54 -15.43 18.99
CA GLY A 62 4.89 -16.83 19.16
C GLY A 62 4.12 -17.80 18.25
N TYR A 63 3.33 -17.30 17.29
CA TYR A 63 2.63 -18.13 16.32
C TYR A 63 3.18 -17.96 14.90
N PRO A 64 3.33 -19.05 14.13
CA PRO A 64 3.77 -18.95 12.74
C PRO A 64 2.70 -18.27 11.87
N MET A 65 3.13 -17.84 10.68
CA MET A 65 2.28 -17.29 9.63
C MET A 65 2.43 -18.15 8.37
N LEU A 66 1.35 -18.30 7.59
CA LEU A 66 1.42 -19.02 6.31
C LEU A 66 1.96 -18.09 5.24
N LEU A 67 3.10 -18.47 4.67
CA LEU A 67 3.65 -17.88 3.48
C LEU A 67 3.00 -18.51 2.25
N ILE A 68 2.45 -17.68 1.38
CA ILE A 68 1.95 -18.06 0.05
C ILE A 68 2.48 -17.09 -1.00
N GLY A 69 2.75 -17.58 -2.20
CA GLY A 69 2.86 -16.72 -3.37
C GLY A 69 1.47 -16.44 -3.93
N ILE A 70 1.23 -15.21 -4.39
CA ILE A 70 -0.05 -14.81 -5.00
C ILE A 70 0.16 -14.09 -6.34
N ASN A 71 -0.80 -14.23 -7.24
CA ASN A 71 -0.97 -13.35 -8.40
C ASN A 71 -2.32 -12.64 -8.28
N ILE A 72 -2.30 -11.31 -8.30
CA ILE A 72 -3.49 -10.49 -8.07
C ILE A 72 -4.21 -10.28 -9.41
N HIS A 73 -5.37 -10.92 -9.58
CA HIS A 73 -6.19 -10.79 -10.78
C HIS A 73 -7.03 -9.53 -10.76
N ASN A 74 -7.56 -9.19 -9.60
CA ASN A 74 -8.38 -8.01 -9.42
C ASN A 74 -8.16 -7.43 -8.01
N ALA A 75 -8.36 -6.12 -7.88
CA ALA A 75 -8.21 -5.44 -6.61
C ALA A 75 -9.10 -4.19 -6.58
N HIS A 76 -9.84 -4.03 -5.49
CA HIS A 76 -10.66 -2.85 -5.27
C HIS A 76 -10.61 -2.40 -3.81
N ALA A 77 -10.77 -1.10 -3.58
CA ALA A 77 -10.83 -0.59 -2.23
C ALA A 77 -12.04 -1.16 -1.48
N ASN A 78 -11.87 -1.46 -0.19
CA ASN A 78 -12.93 -1.96 0.69
C ASN A 78 -13.38 -0.91 1.73
N ASP A 79 -14.55 -1.12 2.35
CA ASP A 79 -15.06 -0.34 3.49
C ASP A 79 -14.89 1.18 3.37
N ALA A 80 -14.22 1.82 4.34
CA ALA A 80 -13.96 3.26 4.34
C ALA A 80 -13.06 3.71 3.18
N SER A 81 -12.20 2.82 2.67
CA SER A 81 -11.30 3.10 1.56
C SER A 81 -12.06 3.28 0.23
N LYS A 82 -13.28 2.71 0.09
CA LYS A 82 -14.13 2.90 -1.10
C LYS A 82 -14.44 4.35 -1.40
N LYS A 83 -14.40 5.25 -0.41
CA LYS A 83 -14.74 6.67 -0.57
C LYS A 83 -13.53 7.57 -0.82
N ILE A 84 -12.31 7.03 -0.78
CA ILE A 84 -11.06 7.80 -0.86
C ILE A 84 -10.34 7.49 -2.17
N LYS A 85 -10.26 8.47 -3.07
CA LYS A 85 -9.69 8.28 -4.44
C LYS A 85 -8.25 7.76 -4.44
N SER A 86 -7.39 8.25 -3.55
CA SER A 86 -6.01 7.77 -3.45
C SER A 86 -5.94 6.30 -3.00
N HIS A 87 -6.86 5.85 -2.16
CA HIS A 87 -6.95 4.45 -1.74
C HIS A 87 -7.44 3.55 -2.88
N GLN A 88 -8.44 4.01 -3.64
CA GLN A 88 -8.90 3.31 -4.84
C GLN A 88 -7.74 3.12 -5.83
N LEU A 89 -7.00 4.20 -6.12
CA LEU A 89 -5.83 4.15 -7.01
C LEU A 89 -4.77 3.19 -6.48
N TYR A 90 -4.46 3.24 -5.18
CA TYR A 90 -3.54 2.32 -4.54
C TYR A 90 -3.95 0.86 -4.79
N CYS A 91 -5.20 0.50 -4.49
CA CYS A 91 -5.67 -0.87 -4.67
C CYS A 91 -5.65 -1.29 -6.14
N SER A 92 -6.08 -0.43 -7.08
CA SER A 92 -6.03 -0.74 -8.51
C SER A 92 -4.61 -0.96 -9.03
N ASN A 93 -3.60 -0.29 -8.44
CA ASN A 93 -2.20 -0.50 -8.81
C ASN A 93 -1.65 -1.87 -8.37
N LEU A 94 -2.36 -2.61 -7.52
CA LEU A 94 -1.98 -3.96 -7.11
C LEU A 94 -2.31 -5.01 -8.18
N ILE A 95 -3.20 -4.69 -9.13
CA ILE A 95 -3.64 -5.62 -10.18
C ILE A 95 -2.45 -6.05 -11.05
N GLY A 96 -2.33 -7.35 -11.28
CA GLY A 96 -1.27 -7.98 -12.06
C GLY A 96 0.04 -8.19 -11.28
N GLN A 97 0.14 -7.72 -10.04
CA GLN A 97 1.33 -7.97 -9.22
C GLN A 97 1.39 -9.42 -8.77
N LYS A 98 2.61 -9.96 -8.78
CA LYS A 98 2.96 -11.25 -8.17
C LYS A 98 3.86 -11.00 -6.98
N LYS A 99 3.51 -11.55 -5.82
CA LYS A 99 4.31 -11.37 -4.61
C LYS A 99 4.06 -12.45 -3.58
N ASP A 100 5.01 -12.60 -2.68
CA ASP A 100 4.89 -13.44 -1.50
C ASP A 100 4.17 -12.66 -0.39
N VAL A 101 3.22 -13.30 0.28
CA VAL A 101 2.44 -12.70 1.37
C VAL A 101 2.34 -13.65 2.56
N TYR A 102 2.27 -13.05 3.75
CA TYR A 102 2.06 -13.77 5.00
C TYR A 102 0.64 -13.57 5.49
N LEU A 103 -0.10 -14.67 5.66
CA LEU A 103 -1.46 -14.62 6.17
C LEU A 103 -1.47 -14.35 7.68
N SER A 104 -2.24 -13.34 8.08
CA SER A 104 -2.32 -12.81 9.44
C SER A 104 -3.51 -13.36 10.24
N GLY A 105 -4.29 -14.28 9.67
CA GLY A 105 -5.50 -14.86 10.27
C GLY A 105 -5.30 -16.28 10.82
N PRO A 106 -6.26 -16.81 11.58
CA PRO A 106 -6.17 -18.14 12.19
C PRO A 106 -6.54 -19.24 11.18
N TYR A 107 -5.82 -19.33 10.06
CA TYR A 107 -6.05 -20.36 9.03
C TYR A 107 -5.82 -21.78 9.59
N GLU A 108 -4.92 -21.93 10.57
CA GLU A 108 -4.66 -23.21 11.24
C GLU A 108 -5.83 -23.66 12.12
N SER A 109 -6.45 -22.76 12.90
CA SER A 109 -7.57 -23.13 13.77
C SER A 109 -8.84 -23.46 12.98
N GLN A 110 -8.96 -22.90 11.77
CA GLN A 110 -10.06 -23.15 10.85
C GLN A 110 -9.82 -24.37 9.95
N LYS A 111 -8.66 -25.05 10.09
CA LYS A 111 -8.24 -26.19 9.24
C LYS A 111 -8.32 -25.87 7.73
N ILE A 112 -8.01 -24.63 7.36
CA ILE A 112 -8.01 -24.20 5.95
C ILE A 112 -6.69 -24.65 5.33
N GLU A 113 -6.75 -25.69 4.50
CA GLU A 113 -5.61 -26.16 3.72
C GLU A 113 -5.57 -25.43 2.37
N ILE A 114 -4.51 -24.68 2.09
CA ILE A 114 -4.34 -23.90 0.85
C ILE A 114 -3.40 -24.63 -0.09
N HIS A 115 -3.78 -24.75 -1.36
CA HIS A 115 -3.00 -25.39 -2.40
C HIS A 115 -2.61 -24.41 -3.51
N ILE A 116 -1.58 -24.79 -4.28
CA ILE A 116 -1.21 -24.06 -5.49
C ILE A 116 -2.36 -24.16 -6.50
N GLY A 117 -2.73 -23.03 -7.10
CA GLY A 117 -3.85 -22.93 -8.04
C GLY A 117 -5.17 -22.50 -7.41
N ASP A 118 -5.29 -22.54 -6.08
CA ASP A 118 -6.47 -22.06 -5.36
C ASP A 118 -6.79 -20.61 -5.75
N GLN A 119 -8.09 -20.32 -5.90
CA GLN A 119 -8.59 -18.95 -6.03
C GLN A 119 -9.07 -18.48 -4.65
N LEU A 120 -8.56 -17.33 -4.21
CA LEU A 120 -8.86 -16.76 -2.90
C LEU A 120 -9.30 -15.31 -3.05
N ILE A 121 -10.24 -14.92 -2.20
CA ILE A 121 -10.50 -13.51 -1.92
C ILE A 121 -9.75 -13.15 -0.64
N LEU A 122 -8.77 -12.26 -0.77
CA LEU A 122 -7.97 -11.77 0.35
C LEU A 122 -8.39 -10.34 0.72
N ARG A 123 -8.65 -10.09 2.00
CA ARG A 123 -8.64 -8.73 2.54
C ARG A 123 -7.20 -8.33 2.81
N ASN A 124 -6.74 -7.28 2.14
CA ASN A 124 -5.47 -6.64 2.40
C ASN A 124 -5.68 -5.33 3.15
N ILE A 125 -4.91 -5.12 4.21
CA ILE A 125 -4.83 -3.85 4.91
C ILE A 125 -3.39 -3.36 4.77
N HIS A 126 -3.19 -2.22 4.14
CA HIS A 126 -1.92 -1.51 4.06
C HIS A 126 -1.88 -0.40 5.11
N SER A 127 -0.76 -0.28 5.81
CA SER A 127 -0.50 0.74 6.81
C SER A 127 0.92 1.29 6.67
N SER A 128 1.15 2.46 7.26
CA SER A 128 2.49 3.08 7.24
C SER A 128 3.59 2.28 7.96
N GLY A 129 3.25 1.20 8.70
CA GLY A 129 4.21 0.44 9.51
C GLY A 129 4.83 1.22 10.69
N LYS A 130 4.50 2.51 10.85
CA LYS A 130 5.04 3.39 11.92
C LYS A 130 4.49 3.08 13.31
N ARG A 131 3.44 2.26 13.42
CA ARG A 131 2.80 1.87 14.68
C ARG A 131 2.52 0.37 14.65
N TYR A 132 2.45 -0.24 15.82
CA TYR A 132 2.12 -1.66 15.94
C TYR A 132 0.78 -1.96 15.21
N PRO A 133 0.71 -3.03 14.40
CA PRO A 133 1.81 -3.96 14.10
C PRO A 133 2.76 -3.33 13.07
N TYR A 134 4.07 -3.32 13.34
CA TYR A 134 5.07 -2.53 12.60
C TYR A 134 5.35 -3.00 11.16
N TRP A 135 4.54 -3.92 10.64
CA TRP A 135 4.61 -4.37 9.26
C TRP A 135 3.54 -3.69 8.40
N ALA A 136 3.89 -3.42 7.15
CA ALA A 136 3.09 -2.54 6.31
C ALA A 136 1.80 -3.22 5.82
N ASP A 137 1.85 -4.49 5.43
CA ASP A 137 0.75 -5.18 4.75
C ASP A 137 0.26 -6.41 5.50
N PHE A 138 -1.04 -6.48 5.70
CA PHE A 138 -1.72 -7.58 6.36
C PHE A 138 -2.66 -8.26 5.38
N TYR A 139 -2.80 -9.58 5.48
CA TYR A 139 -3.64 -10.38 4.59
C TYR A 139 -4.48 -11.37 5.38
N TRP A 140 -5.78 -11.42 5.09
CA TRP A 140 -6.72 -12.41 5.62
C TRP A 140 -7.51 -13.02 4.49
N ILE A 141 -7.87 -14.29 4.63
CA ILE A 141 -8.82 -14.95 3.73
C ILE A 141 -10.22 -14.47 4.11
N GLU A 142 -10.93 -13.88 3.14
CA GLU A 142 -12.36 -13.58 3.27
C GLU A 142 -13.23 -14.69 2.67
N LYS A 143 -12.80 -15.26 1.55
CA LYS A 143 -13.51 -16.35 0.89
C LYS A 143 -12.55 -17.22 0.08
N ARG A 144 -12.91 -18.49 -0.05
CA ARG A 144 -12.37 -19.44 -1.03
C ARG A 144 -13.48 -19.80 -2.01
N ASP A 145 -13.14 -19.93 -3.28
CA ASP A 145 -14.02 -20.63 -4.21
C ASP A 145 -13.72 -22.13 -4.08
N GLU A 146 -14.70 -22.87 -3.53
CA GLU A 146 -14.68 -24.34 -3.38
C GLU A 146 -15.02 -25.05 -4.69
#